data_AF-A0AAU8MUS2-F1
#
_entry.id   AF-A0AAU8MUS2-F1
#
_cell.length_a   1.000
_cell.length_b   1.000
_cell.length_c   1.000
_cell.angle_alpha   90.00
_cell.angle_beta   90.00
_cell.angle_gamma   90.00
#
_symmetry.space_group_name_H-M   'P 1'
#
loop_
_entity.id
_entity.type
_entity.pdbx_description
1 polymer ?
#
loop_
_entity_poly.entity_id
_entity_poly.type
_entity_poly.pdbx_seq_one_letter_code
_entity_poly.pdbx_strand_id
1 'polypeptide(L)'
;MTDIILHNLDGVLADRIRRVAETRGWSLPRTALYLIENGLFAVEAEMVGRFDDSDAIALQQAIAALEGIPSDPGFSKIGRAEPVAPKPAGPDLSGLDLLDEYRLDRDPA
;
A
#
# COMPACT_ATOMS: atom_id res chain seq x y z
N MET A 1 30.36 21.74 18.38
CA MET A 1 29.02 21.47 18.91
C MET A 1 28.55 22.76 19.54
N THR A 2 27.54 23.38 18.95
CA THR A 2 27.09 24.72 19.35
C THR A 2 25.85 24.53 20.19
N ASP A 3 25.85 25.04 21.42
CA ASP A 3 24.66 25.02 22.25
C ASP A 3 23.66 26.05 21.72
N ILE A 4 22.49 25.58 21.29
CA ILE A 4 21.40 26.43 20.81
C ILE A 4 20.40 26.58 21.94
N ILE A 5 20.19 27.83 22.38
CA ILE A 5 19.14 28.17 23.35
C ILE A 5 17.95 28.73 22.57
N LEU A 6 16.82 28.03 22.62
CA LEU A 6 15.56 28.48 22.03
C LEU A 6 14.89 29.49 22.96
N HIS A 7 15.16 30.77 22.75
CA HIS A 7 14.52 31.86 23.50
C HIS A 7 13.13 32.17 22.97
N ASN A 8 12.25 32.65 23.87
CA ASN A 8 10.90 33.13 23.54
C ASN A 8 10.02 32.11 22.80
N LEU A 9 10.18 30.83 23.13
CA LEU A 9 9.33 29.78 22.59
C LEU A 9 7.89 29.99 23.07
N ASP A 10 6.96 30.11 22.12
CA ASP A 10 5.53 30.18 22.42
C ASP A 10 5.07 28.97 23.26
N GLY A 11 4.17 29.21 24.22
CA GLY A 11 3.71 28.18 25.16
C GLY A 11 3.02 27.01 24.48
N VAL A 12 2.24 27.26 23.43
CA VAL A 12 1.57 26.19 22.67
C VAL A 12 2.59 25.33 21.93
N LEU A 13 3.61 25.95 21.34
CA LEU A 13 4.69 25.21 20.70
C LEU A 13 5.52 24.40 21.70
N ALA A 14 5.83 24.96 22.87
CA ALA A 14 6.51 24.24 23.95
C ALA A 14 5.74 23.00 24.39
N ASP A 15 4.42 23.12 24.57
CA ASP A 15 3.56 21.99 24.94
C ASP A 15 3.48 20.93 23.84
N ARG A 16 3.47 21.34 22.57
CA ARG A 16 3.53 20.41 21.42
C ARG A 16 4.84 19.62 21.42
N ILE A 17 5.98 20.28 21.61
CA ILE A 17 7.29 19.61 21.70
C ILE A 17 7.31 18.63 22.86
N ARG A 18 6.77 19.01 24.03
CA ARG A 18 6.69 18.13 25.20
C ARG A 18 5.87 16.87 24.92
N ARG A 19 4.69 17.00 24.29
CA ARG A 19 3.87 15.83 23.91
C ARG A 19 4.59 14.88 22.96
N VAL A 20 5.35 15.40 21.99
CA VAL A 20 6.18 14.56 21.10
C VAL A 20 7.26 13.82 21.90
N ALA A 21 7.93 14.52 22.82
CA ALA A 21 8.97 13.94 23.66
C ALA A 21 8.43 12.80 24.53
N GLU A 22 7.28 13.02 25.19
CA GLU A 22 6.58 12.02 26.01
C GLU A 22 6.16 10.81 25.18
N THR A 23 5.52 11.04 24.03
CA THR A 23 5.04 9.97 23.15
C THR A 23 6.18 9.07 22.65
N ARG A 24 7.37 9.64 22.44
CA ARG A 24 8.54 8.90 21.94
C ARG A 24 9.52 8.48 23.03
N GLY A 25 9.28 8.83 24.29
CA GLY A 25 10.22 8.58 25.40
C GLY A 25 11.57 9.29 25.22
N TRP A 26 11.58 10.46 24.57
CA TRP A 26 12.80 11.21 24.29
C TRP A 26 13.00 12.36 25.28
N SER A 27 14.25 12.78 25.49
CA SER A 27 14.53 14.01 26.22
C SER A 27 14.08 15.25 25.42
N LEU A 28 13.77 16.35 26.11
CA LEU A 28 13.40 17.61 25.45
C LEU A 28 14.51 18.12 24.51
N PRO A 29 15.81 18.14 24.87
CA PRO A 29 16.88 18.57 23.97
C PRO A 29 16.97 17.71 22.71
N ARG A 30 16.87 16.37 22.86
CA ARG A 30 16.88 15.44 21.71
C ARG A 30 15.68 15.68 20.80
N THR A 31 14.50 15.85 21.39
CA THR A 31 13.27 16.11 20.64
C THR A 31 13.37 17.43 19.88
N ALA A 32 13.85 18.50 20.52
CA ALA A 32 14.01 19.80 19.88
C ALA A 32 14.99 19.73 18.70
N LEU A 33 16.17 19.11 18.89
CA LEU A 33 17.15 18.92 17.83
C LEU A 33 16.55 18.14 16.64
N TYR A 34 15.93 17.00 16.91
CA TYR A 34 15.31 16.18 15.87
C TYR A 34 14.23 16.94 15.09
N LEU A 35 13.39 17.72 15.79
CA LEU A 35 12.34 18.51 15.13
C LEU A 35 12.93 19.65 14.27
N ILE A 36 14.03 20.28 14.71
CA ILE A 36 14.73 21.31 13.93
C ILE A 36 15.35 20.69 12.67
N GLU A 37 16.02 19.55 12.79
CA GLU A 37 16.61 18.83 11.64
C GLU A 37 15.55 18.46 10.60
N ASN A 38 14.41 17.91 11.05
CA ASN A 38 13.32 17.54 10.16
C ASN A 38 12.61 18.77 9.57
N GLY A 39 12.50 19.85 10.34
CA GLY A 39 11.97 21.13 9.85
C GLY A 39 12.86 21.76 8.78
N LEU A 40 14.18 21.73 8.97
CA LEU A 40 15.15 22.17 7.98
C LEU A 40 15.04 21.33 6.71
N PHE A 41 15.01 20.00 6.85
CA PHE A 41 14.83 19.10 5.71
C PHE A 41 13.55 19.40 4.92
N ALA A 42 12.43 19.67 5.61
CA ALA A 42 11.19 20.03 4.95
C ALA A 42 11.30 21.35 4.15
N VAL A 43 11.93 22.38 4.73
CA VAL A 43 12.15 23.66 4.06
C VAL A 43 13.09 23.51 2.86
N GLU A 44 14.17 22.73 2.98
CA GLU A 44 15.10 22.47 1.89
C GLU A 44 14.45 21.64 0.78
N ALA A 45 13.62 20.66 1.13
CA ALA A 45 12.84 19.90 0.16
C ALA A 45 11.88 20.79 -0.63
N GLU A 46 11.27 21.80 -0.02
CA GLU A 46 10.46 22.80 -0.75
C GLU A 46 11.30 23.67 -1.71
N MET A 47 12.58 23.92 -1.40
CA MET A 47 13.49 24.63 -2.30
C MET A 47 13.91 23.78 -3.50
N VAL A 48 14.06 22.47 -3.31
CA VAL A 48 14.41 21.51 -4.37
C VAL A 48 13.17 21.06 -5.16
N GLY A 49 11.98 21.12 -4.55
CA GLY A 49 10.70 20.65 -5.08
C GLY A 49 10.06 21.57 -6.12
N ARG A 50 10.81 21.98 -7.14
CA ARG A 50 10.23 22.43 -8.39
C ARG A 50 10.48 21.34 -9.41
N PHE A 51 9.40 20.82 -10.01
CA PHE A 51 9.48 20.12 -11.29
C PHE A 51 10.34 21.00 -12.19
N ASP A 52 11.53 20.52 -12.53
CA ASP A 52 12.35 21.19 -13.51
C ASP A 52 11.92 20.76 -14.90
N ASP A 53 12.50 21.38 -15.93
CA ASP A 53 12.16 21.06 -17.31
C ASP A 53 12.47 19.58 -17.63
N SER A 54 13.43 18.96 -16.95
CA SER A 54 13.77 17.55 -17.16
C SER A 54 12.69 16.60 -16.62
N ASP A 55 12.12 16.91 -15.46
CA ASP A 55 11.00 16.17 -14.88
C ASP A 55 9.73 16.32 -15.74
N ALA A 56 9.49 17.54 -16.24
CA ALA A 56 8.36 17.82 -17.13
C ALA A 56 8.48 17.04 -18.46
N ILE A 57 9.68 17.01 -19.04
CA ILE A 57 9.97 16.22 -20.25
C ILE A 57 9.79 14.72 -19.96
N ALA A 58 10.35 14.21 -18.86
CA ALA A 58 10.22 12.81 -18.49
C ALA A 58 8.75 12.40 -18.32
N LEU A 59 7.95 13.24 -17.68
CA LEU A 59 6.52 13.00 -17.51
C LEU A 59 5.76 13.04 -18.85
N GLN A 60 6.07 13.99 -19.74
CA GLN A 60 5.49 14.04 -21.08
C GLN A 60 5.82 12.80 -21.91
N GLN A 61 7.07 12.31 -21.84
CA GLN A 61 7.46 11.08 -22.53
C GLN A 61 6.73 9.86 -21.98
N ALA A 62 6.55 9.78 -20.66
CA ALA A 62 5.79 8.70 -20.04
C ALA A 62 4.32 8.70 -20.48
N ILE A 63 3.67 9.87 -20.51
CA ILE A 63 2.29 10.02 -20.99
C ILE A 63 2.19 9.61 -22.46
N ALA A 64 3.08 10.12 -23.33
CA ALA A 64 3.09 9.79 -24.74
C ALA A 64 3.26 8.28 -24.99
N ALA A 65 4.11 7.62 -24.18
CA ALA A 65 4.27 6.17 -24.25
C ALA A 65 3.00 5.42 -23.84
N LEU A 66 2.27 5.89 -22.83
CA LEU A 66 1.01 5.29 -22.36
C LEU A 66 -0.14 5.51 -23.36
N GLU A 67 -0.21 6.67 -24.00
CA GLU A 67 -1.20 6.95 -25.06
C GLU A 67 -1.02 6.07 -26.30
N GLY A 68 0.21 5.63 -26.56
CA GLY A 68 0.52 4.68 -27.64
C GLY A 68 0.05 3.25 -27.38
N ILE A 69 -0.42 2.92 -26.17
CA ILE A 69 -0.90 1.58 -25.84
C ILE A 69 -2.25 1.36 -26.53
N PRO A 70 -2.38 0.37 -27.44
CA PRO A 70 -3.66 0.06 -28.04
C PRO A 70 -4.69 -0.28 -26.97
N SER A 71 -5.88 0.31 -27.06
CA SER A 71 -7.03 -0.09 -26.24
C SER A 71 -7.51 -1.48 -26.65
N ASP A 72 -6.86 -2.51 -26.12
CA ASP A 72 -7.28 -3.90 -26.29
C ASP A 72 -8.17 -4.30 -25.10
N PRO A 73 -9.43 -4.71 -25.34
CA PRO A 73 -10.32 -5.28 -24.33
C PRO A 73 -9.71 -6.48 -23.57
N GLY A 74 -8.68 -7.13 -24.12
CA GLY A 74 -7.95 -8.25 -23.55
C GLY A 74 -7.06 -7.90 -22.36
N PHE A 75 -6.35 -6.76 -22.38
CA PHE A 75 -5.45 -6.37 -21.26
C PHE A 75 -6.20 -6.17 -19.95
N SER A 76 -7.42 -5.61 -20.01
CA SER A 76 -8.31 -5.44 -18.84
C SER A 76 -8.81 -6.77 -18.25
N LYS A 77 -8.59 -7.90 -18.94
CA LYS A 77 -9.02 -9.24 -18.52
C LYS A 77 -7.86 -10.09 -17.98
N ILE A 78 -6.61 -9.65 -18.11
CA ILE A 78 -5.45 -10.36 -17.56
C ILE A 78 -5.58 -10.38 -16.03
N GLY A 79 -5.57 -11.57 -15.43
CA GLY A 79 -5.75 -11.77 -13.98
C GLY A 79 -7.20 -11.92 -13.52
N ARG A 80 -8.20 -11.71 -14.39
CA ARG A 80 -9.59 -12.09 -14.11
C ARG A 80 -9.77 -13.57 -14.46
N ALA A 81 -9.48 -14.46 -13.50
CA ALA A 81 -9.97 -15.82 -13.61
C ALA A 81 -11.51 -15.78 -13.62
N GLU A 82 -12.15 -16.50 -14.53
CA GLU A 82 -13.57 -16.83 -14.33
C GLU A 82 -13.68 -17.52 -12.97
N PRO A 83 -14.67 -17.14 -12.12
CA PRO A 83 -14.83 -17.78 -10.84
C PRO A 83 -15.03 -19.28 -11.09
N VAL A 84 -14.01 -20.07 -10.74
CA VAL A 84 -14.12 -21.53 -10.69
C VAL A 84 -15.26 -21.79 -9.71
N ALA A 85 -16.36 -22.34 -10.21
CA ALA A 85 -17.49 -22.71 -9.37
C ALA A 85 -16.95 -23.54 -8.18
N PRO A 86 -17.36 -23.23 -6.94
CA PRO A 86 -16.83 -23.92 -5.78
C PRO A 86 -17.03 -25.42 -5.96
N LYS A 87 -15.93 -26.18 -5.93
CA LYS A 87 -15.99 -27.64 -5.87
C LYS A 87 -16.88 -27.98 -4.66
N PRO A 88 -18.00 -28.71 -4.83
CA PRO A 88 -18.89 -29.00 -3.72
C PRO A 88 -18.10 -29.67 -2.60
N ALA A 89 -18.24 -29.18 -1.36
CA ALA A 89 -17.48 -29.63 -0.19
C ALA A 89 -17.85 -31.03 0.30
N GLY A 90 -18.59 -31.79 -0.50
CA GLY A 90 -18.92 -33.19 -0.23
C GLY A 90 -17.89 -34.14 -0.84
N PRO A 91 -17.84 -35.39 -0.38
CA PRO A 91 -17.10 -36.44 -1.08
C PRO A 91 -17.54 -36.51 -2.54
N ASP A 92 -16.60 -36.78 -3.44
CA ASP A 92 -16.90 -36.98 -4.86
C ASP A 92 -17.66 -38.29 -5.02
N LEU A 93 -18.99 -38.19 -5.10
CA LEU A 93 -19.90 -39.33 -5.20
C LEU A 93 -20.20 -39.73 -6.64
N SER A 94 -19.54 -39.13 -7.63
CA SER A 94 -19.74 -39.44 -9.06
C SER A 94 -19.45 -40.92 -9.38
N GLY A 95 -18.65 -41.59 -8.55
CA GLY A 95 -18.39 -43.03 -8.67
C GLY A 95 -19.44 -43.95 -8.05
N LEU A 96 -20.42 -43.43 -7.31
CA LEU A 96 -21.49 -44.24 -6.71
C LEU A 96 -22.62 -44.56 -7.70
N ASP A 97 -22.80 -43.75 -8.75
CA ASP A 97 -23.78 -44.03 -9.82
C ASP A 97 -23.44 -45.32 -10.59
N LEU A 98 -22.15 -45.68 -10.67
CA LEU A 98 -21.67 -46.94 -11.25
C LEU A 98 -22.02 -48.19 -10.39
N LEU A 99 -22.39 -48.01 -9.13
CA LEU A 99 -22.72 -49.12 -8.22
C LEU A 99 -24.21 -49.46 -8.22
N ASP A 100 -25.08 -48.58 -8.75
CA ASP A 100 -26.50 -48.88 -8.96
C ASP A 100 -26.71 -49.86 -10.14
N GLU A 101 -25.78 -49.89 -11.10
CA GLU A 101 -25.79 -50.87 -12.21
C GLU A 101 -25.48 -52.30 -11.74
N TYR A 102 -24.91 -52.48 -10.54
CA TYR A 102 -24.56 -53.77 -9.95
C TYR A 102 -25.49 -54.23 -8.81
N ARG A 103 -26.63 -53.55 -8.60
CA ARG A 103 -27.71 -54.10 -7.78
C ARG A 103 -28.39 -55.25 -8.53
N LEU A 104 -27.71 -56.41 -8.54
CA LEU A 104 -28.27 -57.67 -9.00
C LEU A 104 -29.62 -57.91 -8.33
N ASP A 105 -30.60 -58.24 -9.17
CA ASP A 105 -31.90 -58.79 -8.83
C ASP A 105 -31.81 -59.72 -7.62
N ARG A 106 -32.22 -59.23 -6.45
CA ARG A 106 -32.70 -60.10 -5.39
C ARG A 106 -34.12 -60.47 -5.75
N ASP A 107 -34.23 -61.52 -6.56
CA ASP A 107 -35.51 -62.18 -6.84
C ASP A 107 -36.18 -62.60 -5.52
N PRO A 108 -37.52 -62.50 -5.44
CA PRO A 108 -38.29 -62.85 -4.25
C PRO A 108 -38.50 -64.37 -4.17
N ALA A 109 -38.18 -64.96 -3.02
CA ALA A 109 -38.67 -66.27 -2.59
C ALA A 109 -38.97 -66.22 -1.09
#